data_AF-I4M4S4-F1
#
_entry.id   AF-I4M4S4-F1
#
_cell.length_a   1.000
_cell.length_b   1.000
_cell.length_c   1.000
_cell.angle_alpha   90.00
_cell.angle_beta   90.00
_cell.angle_gamma   90.00
#
_symmetry.space_group_name_H-M   'P 1'
#
loop_
_entity.id
_entity.type
_entity.pdbx_description
1 polymer ?
#
loop_
_entity_poly.entity_id
_entity_poly.type
_entity_poly.pdbx_seq_one_letter_code
_entity_poly.pdbx_strand_id
1 'polypeptide(L)'
;MNMFKRIISAITLSFILTAVLTAATVIILMFTKGREMGRHLGLFGSVFFDAHETSSGSIMVGFGLQNPWILTLIFLALFVFSLVFFTILPALQKRKKMLEA
;
A
#
# COMPACT_ATOMS: atom_id res chain seq x y z
N MET A 1 4.68 23.13 -12.45
CA MET A 1 3.50 22.35 -12.03
C MET A 1 2.87 23.07 -10.85
N ASN A 2 1.64 23.57 -11.01
CA ASN A 2 0.94 24.33 -9.96
C ASN A 2 0.81 23.45 -8.71
N MET A 3 0.87 24.03 -7.51
CA MET A 3 0.86 23.29 -6.24
C MET A 3 -0.31 22.29 -6.14
N PHE A 4 -1.48 22.68 -6.65
CA PHE A 4 -2.67 21.83 -6.77
C PHE A 4 -2.41 20.52 -7.56
N LYS A 5 -1.73 20.59 -8.71
CA LYS A 5 -1.42 19.40 -9.52
C LYS A 5 -0.47 18.46 -8.79
N ARG A 6 0.48 18.98 -8.01
CA ARG A 6 1.39 18.16 -7.19
C ARG A 6 0.65 17.39 -6.12
N ILE A 7 -0.28 18.05 -5.43
CA ILE A 7 -1.08 17.43 -4.37
C ILE A 7 -1.92 16.30 -4.97
N ILE A 8 -2.64 16.54 -6.08
CA ILE A 8 -3.43 15.49 -6.74
C ILE A 8 -2.54 14.32 -7.15
N SER A 9 -1.41 14.57 -7.82
CA SER A 9 -0.50 13.50 -8.22
C SER A 9 0.02 12.70 -7.02
N ALA A 10 0.35 13.36 -5.91
CA ALA A 10 0.79 12.69 -4.70
C ALA A 10 -0.31 11.83 -4.07
N ILE A 11 -1.55 12.34 -3.98
CA ILE A 11 -2.71 11.58 -3.46
C ILE A 11 -2.99 10.35 -4.33
N THR A 12 -3.02 10.53 -5.65
CA THR A 12 -3.29 9.42 -6.58
C THR A 12 -2.20 8.36 -6.49
N LEU A 13 -0.92 8.77 -6.46
CA LEU A 13 0.20 7.84 -6.35
C LEU A 13 0.17 7.07 -5.02
N SER A 14 -0.04 7.75 -3.90
CA SER A 14 -0.10 7.10 -2.59
C SER A 14 -1.28 6.15 -2.47
N PHE A 15 -2.43 6.49 -3.08
CA PHE A 15 -3.61 5.63 -3.10
C PHE A 15 -3.33 4.33 -3.88
N ILE A 16 -2.77 4.45 -5.09
CA ILE A 16 -2.40 3.29 -5.91
C ILE A 16 -1.39 2.41 -5.18
N LEU A 17 -0.32 3.01 -4.62
CA LEU A 17 0.70 2.26 -3.87
C LEU A 17 0.11 1.52 -2.67
N THR A 18 -0.78 2.16 -1.92
CA THR A 18 -1.44 1.54 -0.76
C THR A 18 -2.31 0.35 -1.19
N ALA A 19 -3.07 0.49 -2.29
CA ALA A 19 -3.89 -0.58 -2.84
C ALA A 19 -3.03 -1.76 -3.31
N VAL A 20 -1.96 -1.49 -4.05
CA VAL A 20 -1.02 -2.52 -4.52
C VAL A 20 -0.37 -3.24 -3.35
N LEU A 21 0.11 -2.52 -2.33
CA LEU A 21 0.69 -3.13 -1.13
C LEU A 21 -0.33 -4.00 -0.38
N THR A 22 -1.58 -3.56 -0.30
CA THR A 22 -2.66 -4.32 0.33
C THR A 22 -2.93 -5.61 -0.41
N ALA A 23 -3.14 -5.54 -1.73
CA ALA A 23 -3.38 -6.70 -2.56
C ALA A 23 -2.20 -7.68 -2.54
N ALA A 24 -0.97 -7.16 -2.72
CA ALA A 24 0.24 -7.98 -2.68
C ALA A 24 0.40 -8.70 -1.34
N THR A 25 0.12 -8.02 -0.23
CA THR A 25 0.21 -8.63 1.10
C THR A 25 -0.80 -9.75 1.28
N VAL A 26 -2.06 -9.55 0.88
CA VAL A 26 -3.10 -10.60 0.95
C VAL A 26 -2.71 -11.80 0.09
N ILE A 27 -2.23 -11.57 -1.14
CA ILE A 27 -1.75 -12.63 -2.04
C ILE A 27 -0.57 -13.38 -1.42
N ILE A 28 0.39 -12.67 -0.84
CA ILE A 28 1.54 -13.30 -0.15
C ILE A 28 1.03 -14.16 1.00
N LEU A 29 0.11 -13.66 1.83
CA LEU A 29 -0.46 -14.42 2.94
C LEU A 29 -1.21 -15.67 2.45
N MET A 30 -1.95 -15.59 1.34
CA MET A 30 -2.59 -16.75 0.71
C MET A 30 -1.58 -17.84 0.37
N PHE A 31 -0.44 -17.48 -0.24
CA PHE A 31 0.53 -18.47 -0.70
C PHE A 31 1.50 -18.96 0.39
N THR A 32 1.84 -18.12 1.37
CA THR A 32 2.75 -18.51 2.46
C THR A 32 2.05 -19.15 3.64
N LYS A 33 0.83 -18.71 3.95
CA LYS A 33 0.08 -19.14 5.13
C LYS A 33 -1.23 -19.84 4.82
N GLY A 34 -1.62 -19.98 3.56
CA GLY A 34 -2.84 -20.71 3.18
C GLY A 34 -2.85 -22.21 3.47
N ARG A 35 -1.71 -22.81 3.84
CA ARG A 35 -1.66 -24.19 4.39
C ARG A 35 -1.86 -24.24 5.90
N GLU A 36 -1.62 -23.14 6.61
CA GLU A 36 -1.82 -23.03 8.05
C GLU A 36 -3.24 -22.49 8.30
N MET A 37 -4.14 -23.36 8.75
CA MET A 37 -5.49 -22.96 9.17
C MET A 37 -5.41 -21.85 10.22
N GLY A 38 -6.18 -20.77 10.03
CA GLY A 38 -6.26 -19.66 10.97
C GLY A 38 -6.17 -18.27 10.34
N ARG A 39 -6.17 -17.26 11.22
CA ARG A 39 -6.17 -15.84 10.86
C ARG A 39 -4.76 -15.28 10.90
N HIS A 40 -4.29 -14.81 9.74
CA HIS A 40 -2.98 -14.25 9.52
C HIS A 40 -3.05 -12.76 9.25
N LEU A 41 -2.09 -12.01 9.80
CA LEU A 41 -2.06 -10.55 9.75
C LEU A 41 -0.95 -10.06 8.81
N GLY A 42 -1.27 -9.03 8.03
CA GLY A 42 -0.34 -8.37 7.12
C GLY A 42 -0.38 -6.86 7.25
N LEU A 43 0.58 -6.17 6.64
CA LEU A 43 0.74 -4.70 6.69
C LEU A 43 0.59 -4.14 8.11
N PHE A 44 1.44 -4.63 9.02
CA PHE A 44 1.44 -4.19 10.42
C PHE A 44 0.10 -4.45 11.14
N GLY A 45 -0.68 -5.45 10.70
CA GLY A 45 -1.98 -5.79 11.29
C GLY A 45 -3.15 -4.97 10.73
N SER A 46 -2.96 -4.22 9.64
CA SER A 46 -4.05 -3.50 9.00
C SER A 46 -4.96 -4.41 8.20
N VAL A 47 -4.39 -5.43 7.54
CA VAL A 47 -5.11 -6.40 6.71
C VAL A 47 -5.02 -7.79 7.32
N PHE A 48 -6.06 -8.59 7.11
CA PHE A 48 -6.08 -9.98 7.54
C PHE A 48 -6.44 -10.90 6.39
N PHE A 49 -5.95 -12.13 6.50
CA PHE A 49 -6.30 -13.28 5.69
C PHE A 49 -6.71 -14.41 6.64
N ASP A 50 -7.88 -14.99 6.44
CA ASP A 50 -8.46 -16.04 7.29
C ASP A 50 -8.80 -17.24 6.41
N ALA A 51 -8.22 -18.40 6.72
CA ALA A 51 -8.53 -19.65 6.07
C ALA A 51 -9.00 -20.65 7.13
N HIS A 52 -10.27 -21.07 7.04
CA HIS A 52 -10.84 -22.07 7.94
C HIS A 52 -11.61 -23.14 7.16
N GLU A 53 -11.53 -24.37 7.66
CA GLU A 53 -12.28 -25.50 7.13
C GLU A 53 -13.75 -25.38 7.54
N THR A 54 -14.66 -25.47 6.58
CA THR A 54 -16.09 -25.58 6.89
C THR A 54 -16.45 -27.03 7.20
N SER A 55 -17.55 -27.25 7.92
CA SER A 55 -18.07 -28.57 8.30
C SER A 55 -18.40 -29.47 7.10
N SER A 56 -18.36 -28.95 5.87
CA SER A 56 -18.49 -29.73 4.63
C SER A 56 -17.16 -30.21 4.03
N GLY A 57 -16.02 -29.94 4.67
CA GLY A 57 -14.68 -30.25 4.12
C GLY A 57 -14.19 -29.29 3.04
N SER A 58 -14.88 -28.18 2.81
CA SER A 58 -14.41 -27.10 1.91
C SER A 58 -13.55 -26.10 2.69
N ILE A 59 -12.58 -25.47 2.03
CA ILE A 59 -11.81 -24.36 2.61
C ILE A 59 -12.55 -23.06 2.33
N MET A 60 -13.01 -22.38 3.37
CA MET A 60 -13.55 -21.02 3.26
C MET A 60 -12.43 -20.01 3.49
N VAL A 61 -12.40 -18.98 2.66
CA VAL A 61 -11.33 -17.98 2.65
C VAL A 61 -11.93 -16.59 2.82
N GLY A 62 -11.50 -15.89 3.86
CA GLY A 62 -11.87 -14.51 4.15
C GLY A 62 -10.65 -13.59 4.06
N PHE A 63 -10.83 -12.40 3.52
CA PHE A 63 -9.83 -11.33 3.59
C PHE A 63 -10.52 -10.01 3.89
N GLY A 64 -9.80 -9.10 4.55
CA GLY A 64 -10.37 -7.79 4.87
C GLY A 64 -9.46 -6.89 5.67
N LEU A 65 -10.08 -5.84 6.22
CA LEU A 65 -9.41 -4.86 7.06
C LEU A 65 -9.66 -5.18 8.52
N GLN A 66 -8.56 -5.33 9.27
CA GLN A 66 -8.61 -5.49 10.71
C GLN A 66 -8.45 -4.15 11.42
N ASN A 67 -7.50 -3.32 10.97
CA ASN A 67 -7.24 -2.02 11.56
C ASN A 67 -7.12 -0.95 10.47
N PRO A 68 -8.22 -0.22 10.17
CA PRO A 68 -8.21 0.80 9.13
C PRO A 68 -7.26 1.96 9.47
N TRP A 69 -7.02 2.25 10.76
CA TRP A 69 -6.10 3.32 11.17
C TRP A 69 -4.67 3.08 10.73
N ILE A 70 -4.20 1.84 10.83
CA ILE A 70 -2.84 1.48 10.39
C ILE A 70 -2.73 1.64 8.88
N LEU A 71 -3.77 1.25 8.13
CA LEU A 71 -3.78 1.46 6.68
C LEU A 71 -3.77 2.96 6.31
N THR A 72 -4.52 3.78 7.05
CA THR A 72 -4.49 5.24 6.88
C THR A 72 -3.11 5.83 7.17
N LEU A 73 -2.41 5.33 8.19
CA LEU A 73 -1.03 5.74 8.49
C LEU A 73 -0.06 5.38 7.36
N ILE A 74 -0.18 4.17 6.79
CA ILE A 74 0.62 3.75 5.63
C ILE A 74 0.35 4.68 4.43
N PHE A 75 -0.93 4.95 4.14
CA PHE A 75 -1.32 5.86 3.09
C PHE A 75 -0.74 7.27 3.32
N LEU A 76 -0.82 7.79 4.55
CA LEU A 76 -0.33 9.12 4.89
C LEU A 76 1.19 9.20 4.75
N ALA A 77 1.92 8.17 5.19
CA ALA A 77 3.37 8.08 5.01
C ALA A 77 3.76 8.10 3.52
N LEU A 78 3.08 7.30 2.69
CA LEU A 78 3.30 7.28 1.25
C LEU A 78 2.92 8.60 0.57
N PHE A 79 1.88 9.27 1.07
CA PHE A 79 1.46 10.57 0.57
C PHE A 79 2.52 11.65 0.85
N VAL A 80 3.01 11.74 2.09
CA VAL A 80 4.08 12.68 2.46
C VAL A 80 5.34 12.41 1.64
N PHE A 81 5.73 11.14 1.51
CA PHE A 81 6.87 10.76 0.67
C PHE A 81 6.68 11.19 -0.78
N SER A 82 5.50 10.92 -1.36
CA SER A 82 5.18 11.29 -2.75
C SER A 82 5.20 12.82 -2.94
N LEU A 83 4.70 13.58 -1.97
CA LEU A 83 4.69 15.04 -2.00
C LEU A 83 6.12 15.61 -1.98
N VAL A 84 6.98 15.07 -1.12
CA VAL A 84 8.40 15.42 -1.06
C VAL A 84 9.08 15.08 -2.40
N PHE A 85 8.84 13.87 -2.93
CA PHE A 85 9.38 13.43 -4.21
C PHE A 85 9.00 14.37 -5.37
N PHE A 86 7.72 14.70 -5.54
CA PHE A 86 7.25 15.62 -6.59
C PHE A 86 7.72 17.07 -6.39
N THR A 87 8.19 17.43 -5.20
CA THR A 87 8.72 18.76 -4.90
C THR A 87 10.21 18.84 -5.23
N ILE A 88 10.98 17.83 -4.83
CA ILE A 88 12.44 17.80 -4.96
C ILE A 88 12.87 17.42 -6.38
N LEU A 89 12.23 16.42 -7.00
CA LEU A 89 12.64 15.90 -8.31
C LEU A 89 12.73 17.00 -9.39
N PRO A 90 11.74 17.90 -9.54
CA PRO A 90 11.84 18.98 -10.53
C PRO A 90 12.94 20.00 -10.19
N ALA A 91 13.22 20.22 -8.91
CA ALA A 91 14.29 21.14 -8.48
C ALA A 91 15.67 20.57 -8.83
N LEU A 92 15.87 19.26 -8.62
CA LEU A 92 17.11 18.57 -9.02
C LEU A 92 17.29 18.54 -10.54
N GLN A 93 16.23 18.25 -11.29
CA GLN A 93 16.27 18.26 -12.76
C GLN A 93 16.63 19.63 -13.34
N LYS A 94 16.11 20.72 -12.74
CA LYS A 94 16.49 22.09 -13.12
C LYS A 94 17.97 22.36 -12.88
N ARG A 95 18.49 21.98 -11.70
CA ARG A 95 19.92 22.15 -11.38
C ARG A 95 20.80 21.34 -12.32
N LYS A 96 20.44 20.08 -12.60
CA LYS A 96 21.14 19.23 -13.57
C LYS A 96 21.23 19.92 -14.93
N LYS A 97 20.12 20.43 -15.45
CA LYS A 97 20.09 21.11 -16.76
C LYS A 97 20.95 22.39 -16.81
N MET A 98 21.12 23.10 -15.70
CA MET A 98 22.01 24.28 -15.61
C MET A 98 23.49 23.90 -15.59
N LEU A 99 23.83 22.69 -15.17
CA LEU A 99 25.20 22.19 -15.13
C LEU A 99 25.62 21.50 -16.44
N GLU A 100 24.65 21.08 -17.24
CA GLU A 100 24.84 20.49 -18.57
C GLU A 100 24.75 21.53 -19.71
N ALA A 101 24.49 22.81 -19.38
CA ALA A 101 24.43 23.95 -20.31
C ALA A 101 25.66 24.84 -20.12
#